data_AF-A0A2W1JTH8-F1
#
_entry.id   AF-A0A2W1JTH8-F1
#
_cell.length_a   1.000
_cell.length_b   1.000
_cell.length_c   1.000
_cell.angle_alpha   90.00
_cell.angle_beta   90.00
_cell.angle_gamma   90.00
#
_symmetry.space_group_name_H-M   'P 1'
#
loop_
_entity.id
_entity.type
_entity.pdbx_description
1 polymer ?
#
loop_
_entity_poly.entity_id
_entity_poly.type
_entity_poly.pdbx_seq_one_letter_code
_entity_poly.pdbx_strand_id
1 'polypeptide(L)'
;MKKRNKLKFTEFLQQNGNDVENIENQYWETTQRGEFFMIEIPSQILELEITNNEKIILGLIYKLNHIGGAVSMSNKRIAKYLSLSENTVSKTLKSLLYLTFIEKQTKGYILSEEVLEAIDSSNERAIIIPFEVFHSDLPSGAKLLWGEYNSLSKGERVYFASRKYITERLRISPSSISNYTTLLYDNQFLEKNELFSGYKFKKRVVITKKFDRKPIEKKGKE
;
A
#
# COMPACT_ATOMS: atom_id res chain seq x y z
N MET A 1 -33.26 16.58 14.78
CA MET A 1 -33.34 17.30 13.48
C MET A 1 -32.63 16.60 12.31
N LYS A 2 -31.37 16.15 12.43
CA LYS A 2 -30.61 15.54 11.31
C LYS A 2 -31.29 14.34 10.61
N LYS A 3 -31.97 13.44 11.34
CA LYS A 3 -32.70 12.29 10.75
C LYS A 3 -33.87 12.72 9.85
N ARG A 4 -34.55 13.82 10.16
CA ARG A 4 -35.75 14.29 9.45
C ARG A 4 -35.40 14.96 8.11
N ASN A 5 -34.24 15.63 8.05
CA ASN A 5 -33.72 16.22 6.82
C ASN A 5 -33.12 15.16 5.89
N LYS A 6 -32.47 14.12 6.44
CA LYS A 6 -31.95 13.01 5.64
C LYS A 6 -33.09 12.30 4.91
N LEU A 7 -34.18 11.96 5.63
CA LEU A 7 -35.34 11.26 5.06
C LEU A 7 -36.00 12.05 3.92
N LYS A 8 -36.24 13.35 4.12
CA LYS A 8 -36.80 14.24 3.09
C LYS A 8 -35.93 14.34 1.84
N PHE A 9 -34.60 14.32 2.00
CA PHE A 9 -33.67 14.35 0.88
C PHE A 9 -33.63 13.01 0.14
N THR A 10 -33.77 11.89 0.85
CA THR A 10 -33.86 10.54 0.24
C THR A 10 -35.14 10.40 -0.58
N GLU A 11 -36.27 10.84 -0.03
CA GLU A 11 -37.58 10.86 -0.72
C GLU A 11 -37.54 11.75 -1.98
N PHE A 12 -36.92 12.92 -1.89
CA PHE A 12 -36.74 13.83 -3.04
C PHE A 12 -35.93 13.18 -4.18
N LEU A 13 -34.85 12.46 -3.87
CA LEU A 13 -34.02 11.80 -4.89
C LEU A 13 -34.77 10.63 -5.57
N GLN A 14 -35.49 9.81 -4.80
CA GLN A 14 -36.32 8.72 -5.34
C GLN A 14 -37.40 9.23 -6.28
N GLN A 15 -38.06 10.34 -5.93
CA GLN A 15 -39.11 10.96 -6.76
C GLN A 15 -38.58 11.53 -8.09
N ASN A 16 -37.29 11.81 -8.20
CA ASN A 16 -36.66 12.38 -9.39
C ASN A 16 -35.84 11.35 -10.18
N GLY A 17 -36.15 10.05 -10.03
CA GLY A 17 -35.54 8.97 -10.82
C GLY A 17 -34.07 8.68 -10.48
N ASN A 18 -33.56 9.23 -9.39
CA ASN A 18 -32.22 8.93 -8.90
C ASN A 18 -32.27 7.74 -7.95
N ASP A 19 -31.57 6.67 -8.31
CA ASP A 19 -31.44 5.48 -7.49
C ASP A 19 -30.59 5.82 -6.26
N VAL A 20 -31.23 6.00 -5.11
CA VAL A 20 -30.54 6.50 -3.90
C VAL A 20 -29.51 5.50 -3.37
N GLU A 21 -29.63 4.23 -3.74
CA GLU A 21 -28.61 3.22 -3.47
C GLU A 21 -27.26 3.50 -4.17
N ASN A 22 -27.26 4.25 -5.29
CA ASN A 22 -26.04 4.52 -6.06
C ASN A 22 -25.33 5.85 -5.72
N ILE A 23 -26.01 6.81 -5.09
CA ILE A 23 -25.45 8.16 -4.88
C ILE A 23 -24.74 8.29 -3.52
N GLU A 24 -25.12 7.53 -2.49
CA GLU A 24 -24.60 7.78 -1.14
C GLU A 24 -23.23 7.16 -0.80
N ASN A 25 -22.62 6.24 -1.57
CA ASN A 25 -21.46 5.47 -1.05
C ASN A 25 -20.43 4.91 -2.04
N GLN A 26 -20.20 5.48 -3.23
CA GLN A 26 -19.03 5.04 -4.02
C GLN A 26 -17.74 5.72 -3.50
N TYR A 27 -17.14 5.11 -2.49
CA TYR A 27 -15.77 5.41 -2.11
C TYR A 27 -14.83 5.01 -3.26
N TRP A 28 -13.85 5.85 -3.61
CA TRP A 28 -12.99 5.61 -4.78
C TRP A 28 -12.23 4.28 -4.65
N GLU A 29 -11.88 3.85 -3.44
CA GLU A 29 -11.14 2.62 -3.21
C GLU A 29 -11.94 1.34 -3.52
N THR A 30 -13.26 1.43 -3.65
CA THR A 30 -14.13 0.31 -4.06
C THR A 30 -14.48 0.35 -5.55
N THR A 31 -13.90 1.29 -6.30
CA THR A 31 -14.09 1.40 -7.76
C THR A 31 -12.89 0.82 -8.49
N GLN A 32 -12.99 0.68 -9.82
CA GLN A 32 -11.86 0.35 -10.67
C GLN A 32 -10.67 1.30 -10.43
N ARG A 33 -10.91 2.58 -10.14
CA ARG A 33 -9.84 3.53 -9.79
C ARG A 33 -9.05 3.11 -8.55
N GLY A 34 -9.73 2.51 -7.57
CA GLY A 34 -9.12 1.92 -6.37
C GLY A 34 -8.18 0.77 -6.72
N GLU A 35 -8.62 -0.14 -7.57
CA GLU A 35 -7.78 -1.25 -8.05
C GLU A 35 -6.55 -0.75 -8.82
N PHE A 36 -6.67 0.40 -9.49
CA PHE A 36 -5.55 1.04 -10.19
C PHE A 36 -4.54 1.73 -9.27
N PHE A 37 -4.86 1.92 -7.99
CA PHE A 37 -3.98 2.55 -7.03
C PHE A 37 -2.72 1.71 -6.79
N MET A 38 -1.62 2.41 -6.54
CA MET A 38 -0.34 1.81 -6.15
C MET A 38 0.16 2.55 -4.93
N ILE A 39 0.54 1.81 -3.90
CA ILE A 39 1.21 2.39 -2.74
C ILE A 39 2.65 2.63 -3.12
N GLU A 40 3.09 3.88 -2.94
CA GLU A 40 4.47 4.29 -3.09
C GLU A 40 5.08 4.50 -1.71
N ILE A 41 6.24 3.90 -1.45
CA ILE A 41 6.93 3.98 -0.16
C ILE A 41 8.35 4.47 -0.42
N PRO A 42 8.66 5.75 -0.11
CA PRO A 42 10.01 6.31 -0.14
C PRO A 42 10.99 5.50 0.72
N SER A 43 12.28 5.54 0.37
CA SER A 43 13.33 4.79 1.08
C SER A 43 13.42 5.18 2.55
N GLN A 44 13.22 6.45 2.87
CA GLN A 44 13.27 6.95 4.24
C GLN A 44 12.22 6.26 5.10
N ILE A 45 10.98 6.10 4.60
CA ILE A 45 9.93 5.33 5.29
C ILE A 45 10.34 3.86 5.44
N LEU A 46 10.97 3.27 4.41
CA LEU A 46 11.44 1.87 4.47
C LEU A 46 12.49 1.66 5.55
N GLU A 47 13.38 2.63 5.77
CA GLU A 47 14.53 2.50 6.66
C GLU A 47 14.22 2.84 8.11
N LEU A 48 13.08 3.51 8.37
CA LEU A 48 12.57 3.79 9.72
C LEU A 48 12.51 2.53 10.59
N GLU A 49 12.83 2.71 11.86
CA GLU A 49 12.74 1.68 12.91
C GLU A 49 11.31 1.54 13.43
N ILE A 50 10.39 1.29 12.50
CA ILE A 50 8.97 1.02 12.72
C ILE A 50 8.57 -0.34 12.15
N THR A 51 7.42 -0.84 12.55
CA THR A 51 6.87 -2.11 12.08
C THR A 51 6.50 -2.06 10.60
N ASN A 52 6.47 -3.24 9.96
CA ASN A 52 6.06 -3.35 8.55
C ASN A 52 4.63 -2.82 8.29
N ASN A 53 3.72 -2.94 9.27
CA ASN A 53 2.37 -2.39 9.17
C ASN A 53 2.39 -0.86 9.15
N GLU A 54 3.22 -0.26 10.00
CA GLU A 54 3.42 1.19 10.03
C GLU A 54 3.97 1.70 8.71
N LYS A 55 4.97 1.02 8.11
CA LYS A 55 5.52 1.41 6.79
C LYS A 55 4.46 1.39 5.68
N ILE A 56 3.64 0.33 5.61
CA ILE A 56 2.57 0.22 4.60
C ILE A 56 1.51 1.32 4.78
N ILE A 57 1.07 1.56 6.02
CA ILE A 57 0.07 2.59 6.30
C ILE A 57 0.63 3.99 6.05
N LEU A 58 1.88 4.25 6.43
CA LEU A 58 2.54 5.53 6.18
C LEU A 58 2.73 5.78 4.68
N GLY A 59 3.09 4.74 3.91
CA GLY A 59 3.12 4.80 2.44
C GLY A 59 1.77 5.07 1.80
N LEU A 60 0.68 4.49 2.34
CA LEU A 60 -0.68 4.81 1.89
C LEU A 60 -1.00 6.29 2.14
N ILE A 61 -0.67 6.81 3.34
CA ILE A 61 -0.90 8.21 3.70
C ILE A 61 -0.07 9.15 2.81
N TYR A 62 1.20 8.84 2.62
CA TYR A 62 2.10 9.56 1.72
C TYR A 62 1.49 9.70 0.32
N LYS A 63 1.09 8.58 -0.29
CA LYS A 63 0.58 8.59 -1.66
C LYS A 63 -0.74 9.34 -1.79
N LEU A 64 -1.62 9.21 -0.79
CA LEU A 64 -2.91 9.92 -0.79
C LEU A 64 -2.74 11.43 -0.57
N ASN A 65 -1.82 11.85 0.29
CA ASN A 65 -1.46 13.26 0.47
C ASN A 65 -1.02 13.90 -0.85
N HIS A 66 -0.21 13.20 -1.64
CA HIS A 66 0.22 13.68 -2.96
C HIS A 66 -0.90 13.78 -4.00
N ILE A 67 -1.94 12.94 -3.92
CA ILE A 67 -3.02 12.92 -4.92
C ILE A 67 -4.16 13.89 -4.58
N GLY A 68 -4.49 14.07 -3.31
CA GLY A 68 -5.69 14.80 -2.90
C GLY A 68 -5.69 15.33 -1.48
N GLY A 69 -4.53 15.42 -0.82
CA GLY A 69 -4.41 15.88 0.56
C GLY A 69 -4.81 14.81 1.58
N ALA A 70 -5.45 15.22 2.69
CA ALA A 70 -5.64 14.37 3.87
C ALA A 70 -6.39 13.04 3.61
N VAL A 71 -5.92 11.98 4.27
CA VAL A 71 -6.55 10.65 4.23
C VAL A 71 -7.85 10.63 5.02
N SER A 72 -8.97 10.84 4.34
CA SER A 72 -10.32 10.81 4.93
C SER A 72 -10.90 9.40 5.14
N MET A 73 -10.09 8.35 5.01
CA MET A 73 -10.54 6.97 5.22
C MET A 73 -10.68 6.65 6.70
N SER A 74 -11.82 6.07 7.10
CA SER A 74 -11.98 5.49 8.44
C SER A 74 -11.07 4.28 8.63
N ASN A 75 -10.71 3.93 9.88
CA ASN A 75 -9.89 2.76 10.18
C ASN A 75 -10.44 1.46 9.56
N LYS A 76 -11.76 1.24 9.62
CA LYS A 76 -12.44 0.11 8.96
C LYS A 76 -12.20 0.05 7.44
N ARG A 77 -12.23 1.21 6.78
CA ARG A 77 -11.99 1.34 5.33
C ARG A 77 -10.53 1.05 4.99
N ILE A 78 -9.58 1.60 5.75
CA ILE A 78 -8.14 1.33 5.60
C ILE A 78 -7.87 -0.17 5.81
N ALA A 79 -8.47 -0.76 6.85
CA ALA A 79 -8.34 -2.17 7.19
C ALA A 79 -8.79 -3.06 6.03
N LYS A 80 -10.00 -2.83 5.50
CA LYS A 80 -10.50 -3.55 4.32
C LYS A 80 -9.57 -3.35 3.13
N TYR A 81 -9.13 -2.13 2.86
CA TYR A 81 -8.37 -1.80 1.66
C TYR A 81 -6.94 -2.36 1.67
N LEU A 82 -6.32 -2.51 2.84
CA LEU A 82 -4.97 -3.08 2.99
C LEU A 82 -4.97 -4.59 3.31
N SER A 83 -6.14 -5.23 3.37
CA SER A 83 -6.35 -6.56 3.95
C SER A 83 -5.64 -6.71 5.32
N LEU A 84 -5.99 -5.80 6.24
CA LEU A 84 -5.52 -5.79 7.63
C LEU A 84 -6.70 -5.83 8.59
N SER A 85 -6.47 -6.23 9.84
CA SER A 85 -7.50 -6.10 10.87
C SER A 85 -7.69 -4.63 11.29
N GLU A 86 -8.93 -4.23 11.60
CA GLU A 86 -9.22 -2.88 12.10
C GLU A 86 -8.47 -2.54 13.39
N ASN A 87 -8.23 -3.55 14.24
CA ASN A 87 -7.42 -3.41 15.45
C ASN A 87 -5.95 -3.12 15.12
N THR A 88 -5.39 -3.80 14.12
CA THR A 88 -4.02 -3.54 13.63
C THR A 88 -3.92 -2.11 13.14
N VAL A 89 -4.83 -1.67 12.27
CA VAL A 89 -4.86 -0.30 11.75
C VAL A 89 -4.97 0.72 12.88
N SER A 90 -5.88 0.51 13.83
CA SER A 90 -6.10 1.42 14.95
C SER A 90 -4.86 1.55 15.85
N LYS A 91 -4.17 0.43 16.13
CA LYS A 91 -2.92 0.43 16.90
C LYS A 91 -1.81 1.13 16.13
N THR A 92 -1.65 0.82 14.85
CA THR A 92 -0.65 1.43 13.98
C THR A 92 -0.84 2.94 13.86
N LEU A 93 -2.06 3.44 13.62
CA LEU A 93 -2.32 4.88 13.53
C LEU A 93 -2.04 5.60 14.86
N LYS A 94 -2.39 4.98 16.00
CA LYS A 94 -2.04 5.53 17.33
C LYS A 94 -0.53 5.62 17.53
N SER A 95 0.20 4.59 17.11
CA SER A 95 1.66 4.57 17.20
C SER A 95 2.30 5.63 16.30
N LEU A 96 1.87 5.75 15.04
CA LEU A 96 2.35 6.78 14.11
C LEU A 96 2.06 8.21 14.60
N LEU A 97 0.92 8.44 15.23
CA LEU A 97 0.61 9.72 15.89
C LEU A 97 1.55 10.00 17.07
N TYR A 98 1.79 8.98 17.90
CA TYR A 98 2.67 9.10 19.07
C TYR A 98 4.12 9.38 18.66
N LEU A 99 4.59 8.76 17.58
CA LEU A 99 5.90 8.97 16.98
C LEU A 99 5.98 10.24 16.12
N THR A 100 4.93 11.07 16.12
CA THR A 100 4.83 12.32 15.36
C THR A 100 5.10 12.19 13.85
N PHE A 101 4.92 10.99 13.27
CA PHE A 101 5.07 10.79 11.83
C PHE A 101 3.84 11.21 11.03
N ILE A 102 2.68 11.28 11.71
CA ILE A 102 1.44 11.76 11.14
C ILE A 102 0.76 12.73 12.08
N GLU A 103 -0.01 13.65 11.51
CA GLU A 103 -0.86 14.58 12.24
C GLU A 103 -2.32 14.30 11.98
N LYS A 104 -3.14 14.47 13.02
CA LYS A 104 -4.59 14.33 12.90
C LYS A 104 -5.21 15.67 12.48
N GLN A 105 -5.86 15.66 11.33
CA GLN A 105 -6.61 16.78 10.78
C GLN A 105 -8.13 16.55 10.94
N THR A 106 -8.93 17.61 10.75
CA THR A 106 -10.41 17.51 10.79
C THR A 106 -10.97 16.47 9.82
N LYS A 107 -10.29 16.26 8.68
CA LYS A 107 -10.67 15.29 7.65
C LYS A 107 -9.69 14.12 7.51
N GLY A 108 -9.04 13.70 8.60
CA GLY A 108 -8.24 12.46 8.61
C GLY A 108 -6.81 12.64 9.07
N TYR A 109 -5.85 12.08 8.33
CA TYR A 109 -4.43 12.11 8.66
C TYR A 109 -3.60 12.71 7.53
N ILE A 110 -2.56 13.45 7.89
CA ILE A 110 -1.49 13.92 6.98
C ILE A 110 -0.13 13.49 7.54
N LEU A 111 0.91 13.53 6.70
CA LEU A 111 2.29 13.38 7.16
C LEU A 111 2.71 14.64 7.92
N SER A 112 3.57 14.48 8.92
CA SER A 112 4.22 15.65 9.54
C SER A 112 5.18 16.31 8.55
N GLU A 113 5.48 17.59 8.78
CA GLU A 113 6.39 18.36 7.94
C GLU A 113 7.80 17.76 7.95
N GLU A 114 8.29 17.29 9.10
CA GLU A 114 9.62 16.68 9.21
C GLU A 114 9.76 15.39 8.39
N VAL A 115 8.68 14.60 8.31
CA VAL A 115 8.68 13.39 7.47
C VAL A 115 8.71 13.77 5.98
N LEU A 116 7.98 14.82 5.59
CA LEU A 116 7.98 15.29 4.20
C LEU A 116 9.36 15.82 3.80
N GLU A 117 9.99 16.65 4.63
CA GLU A 117 11.34 17.15 4.41
C GLU A 117 12.37 16.02 4.30
N ALA A 118 12.28 15.03 5.20
CA ALA A 118 13.15 13.86 5.14
C ALA A 118 12.98 13.10 3.82
N ILE A 119 11.75 12.94 3.33
CA ILE A 119 11.43 12.27 2.06
C ILE A 119 11.99 13.04 0.86
N ASP A 120 11.80 14.36 0.82
CA ASP A 120 12.24 15.20 -0.30
C ASP A 120 13.77 15.35 -0.37
N SER A 121 14.48 15.11 0.74
CA SER A 121 15.93 15.24 0.82
C SER A 121 16.73 14.06 0.25
N SER A 122 16.12 12.88 0.01
CA SER A 122 16.85 11.73 -0.56
C SER A 122 16.49 11.46 -2.01
N ASN A 123 17.52 11.16 -2.79
CA ASN A 123 17.39 10.66 -4.16
C ASN A 123 17.30 9.13 -4.23
N GLU A 124 17.13 8.47 -3.09
CA GLU A 124 17.01 7.02 -3.06
C GLU A 124 15.68 6.52 -3.61
N ARG A 125 15.74 5.35 -4.24
CA ARG A 125 14.61 4.75 -4.96
C ARG A 125 13.48 4.36 -4.00
N ALA A 126 12.25 4.80 -4.27
CA ALA A 126 11.04 4.29 -3.61
C ALA A 126 10.68 2.86 -4.08
N ILE A 127 9.87 2.14 -3.31
CA ILE A 127 9.19 0.92 -3.80
C ILE A 127 7.74 1.22 -4.18
N ILE A 128 7.24 0.51 -5.19
CA ILE A 128 5.85 0.61 -5.64
C ILE A 128 5.19 -0.75 -5.44
N ILE A 129 4.07 -0.76 -4.71
CA ILE A 129 3.29 -1.95 -4.39
C ILE A 129 1.91 -1.79 -5.05
N PRO A 130 1.56 -2.62 -6.04
CA PRO A 130 0.26 -2.54 -6.71
C PRO A 130 -0.84 -3.18 -5.85
N PHE A 131 -2.09 -2.89 -6.21
CA PHE A 131 -3.30 -3.36 -5.50
C PHE A 131 -3.31 -4.86 -5.26
N GLU A 132 -2.97 -5.68 -6.25
CA GLU A 132 -2.94 -7.13 -6.16
C GLU A 132 -2.05 -7.61 -5.01
N VAL A 133 -0.98 -6.85 -4.71
CA VAL A 133 -0.03 -7.17 -3.65
C VAL A 133 -0.50 -6.59 -2.32
N PHE A 134 -0.79 -5.28 -2.25
CA PHE A 134 -1.14 -4.69 -0.95
C PHE A 134 -2.52 -5.10 -0.42
N HIS A 135 -3.44 -5.47 -1.31
CA HIS A 135 -4.78 -5.94 -0.99
C HIS A 135 -4.86 -7.47 -0.80
N SER A 136 -3.75 -8.18 -0.94
CA SER A 136 -3.68 -9.63 -0.66
C SER A 136 -3.60 -9.94 0.85
N ASP A 137 -3.80 -11.20 1.19
CA ASP A 137 -3.65 -11.72 2.56
C ASP A 137 -2.18 -11.94 2.97
N LEU A 138 -1.22 -11.48 2.14
CA LEU A 138 0.19 -11.54 2.47
C LEU A 138 0.50 -10.70 3.73
N PRO A 139 1.41 -11.17 4.61
CA PRO A 139 1.94 -10.34 5.68
C PRO A 139 2.58 -9.07 5.13
N SER A 140 2.47 -7.95 5.86
CA SER A 140 3.03 -6.65 5.44
C SER A 140 4.52 -6.71 5.10
N GLY A 141 5.31 -7.53 5.82
CA GLY A 141 6.72 -7.75 5.49
C GLY A 141 6.94 -8.41 4.12
N ALA A 142 6.07 -9.35 3.72
CA ALA A 142 6.10 -9.96 2.40
C ALA A 142 5.67 -8.96 1.31
N LYS A 143 4.66 -8.12 1.57
CA LYS A 143 4.23 -7.03 0.68
C LYS A 143 5.38 -6.04 0.40
N LEU A 144 6.10 -5.62 1.45
CA LEU A 144 7.28 -4.76 1.32
C LEU A 144 8.42 -5.44 0.54
N LEU A 145 8.69 -6.72 0.84
CA LEU A 145 9.72 -7.49 0.14
C LEU A 145 9.43 -7.63 -1.34
N TRP A 146 8.16 -7.86 -1.72
CA TRP A 146 7.76 -7.88 -3.11
C TRP A 146 8.02 -6.54 -3.80
N GLY A 147 7.66 -5.42 -3.16
CA GLY A 147 7.94 -4.09 -3.70
C GLY A 147 9.43 -3.82 -3.89
N GLU A 148 10.27 -4.29 -2.96
CA GLU A 148 11.72 -4.21 -3.08
C GLU A 148 12.24 -5.04 -4.25
N TYR A 149 11.77 -6.28 -4.44
CA TYR A 149 12.12 -7.07 -5.62
C TYR A 149 11.68 -6.41 -6.93
N ASN A 150 10.44 -5.93 -6.97
CA ASN A 150 9.85 -5.36 -8.17
C ASN A 150 10.53 -4.07 -8.63
N SER A 151 11.09 -3.32 -7.70
CA SER A 151 11.75 -2.04 -7.99
C SER A 151 12.91 -2.11 -8.99
N LEU A 152 13.62 -3.24 -9.02
CA LEU A 152 14.68 -3.53 -9.99
C LEU A 152 14.25 -4.59 -11.00
N SER A 153 13.48 -5.60 -10.55
CA SER A 153 13.03 -6.70 -11.41
C SER A 153 12.05 -6.22 -12.48
N LYS A 154 11.04 -5.44 -12.10
CA LYS A 154 9.93 -5.00 -12.96
C LYS A 154 9.27 -6.17 -13.75
N GLY A 155 9.34 -7.37 -13.19
CA GLY A 155 8.90 -8.62 -13.80
C GLY A 155 9.64 -9.05 -15.07
N GLU A 156 10.83 -8.51 -15.32
CA GLU A 156 11.66 -8.85 -16.48
C GLU A 156 13.08 -9.22 -16.08
N ARG A 157 13.64 -8.45 -15.15
CA ARG A 157 15.03 -8.55 -14.72
C ARG A 157 15.14 -9.38 -13.45
N VAL A 158 16.30 -9.99 -13.30
CA VAL A 158 16.66 -10.68 -12.06
C VAL A 158 16.95 -9.65 -10.98
N TYR A 159 16.32 -9.81 -9.82
CA TYR A 159 16.73 -9.13 -8.60
C TYR A 159 17.92 -9.88 -7.96
N PHE A 160 19.01 -9.16 -7.68
CA PHE A 160 20.28 -9.77 -7.21
C PHE A 160 20.88 -9.11 -5.95
N ALA A 161 20.13 -8.24 -5.25
CA ALA A 161 20.67 -7.59 -4.05
C ALA A 161 20.93 -8.60 -2.92
N SER A 162 21.89 -8.29 -2.05
CA SER A 162 22.25 -9.16 -0.95
C SER A 162 21.14 -9.21 0.12
N ARG A 163 21.07 -10.33 0.86
CA ARG A 163 20.16 -10.42 2.02
C ARG A 163 20.47 -9.39 3.10
N LYS A 164 21.75 -9.03 3.28
CA LYS A 164 22.19 -7.99 4.21
C LYS A 164 21.55 -6.65 3.85
N TYR A 165 21.66 -6.26 2.57
CA TYR A 165 21.03 -5.05 2.05
C TYR A 165 19.52 -5.01 2.30
N ILE A 166 18.80 -6.10 1.98
CA ILE A 166 17.34 -6.17 2.22
C ILE A 166 17.03 -6.07 3.72
N THR A 167 17.84 -6.70 4.57
CA THR A 167 17.67 -6.69 6.03
C THR A 167 17.79 -5.27 6.58
N GLU A 168 18.82 -4.54 6.15
CA GLU A 168 19.07 -3.15 6.56
C GLU A 168 17.95 -2.23 6.05
N ARG A 169 17.63 -2.34 4.77
CA ARG A 169 16.67 -1.47 4.09
C ARG A 169 15.23 -1.67 4.53
N LEU A 170 14.77 -2.91 4.73
CA LEU A 170 13.38 -3.19 5.10
C LEU A 170 13.20 -3.42 6.62
N ARG A 171 14.31 -3.58 7.36
CA ARG A 171 14.31 -4.02 8.77
C ARG A 171 13.62 -5.37 8.98
N ILE A 172 13.85 -6.31 8.06
CA ILE A 172 13.30 -7.67 8.09
C ILE A 172 14.44 -8.67 8.32
N SER A 173 14.26 -9.63 9.23
CA SER A 173 15.32 -10.61 9.53
C SER A 173 15.66 -11.50 8.32
N PRO A 174 16.90 -12.01 8.21
CA PRO A 174 17.31 -12.90 7.14
C PRO A 174 16.46 -14.18 7.00
N SER A 175 15.96 -14.70 8.13
CA SER A 175 15.02 -15.83 8.16
C SER A 175 13.67 -15.45 7.56
N SER A 176 13.12 -14.30 7.95
CA SER A 176 11.86 -13.78 7.42
C SER A 176 11.95 -13.50 5.92
N ILE A 177 13.08 -13.00 5.40
CA ILE A 177 13.30 -12.85 3.96
C ILE A 177 13.12 -14.20 3.24
N SER A 178 13.71 -15.26 3.76
CA SER A 178 13.60 -16.60 3.15
C SER A 178 12.16 -17.09 3.15
N ASN A 179 11.47 -16.98 4.29
CA ASN A 179 10.08 -17.41 4.45
C ASN A 179 9.13 -16.61 3.56
N TYR A 180 9.26 -15.28 3.55
CA TYR A 180 8.45 -14.41 2.70
C TYR A 180 8.71 -14.65 1.21
N THR A 181 9.96 -14.91 0.81
CA THR A 181 10.23 -15.22 -0.61
C THR A 181 9.55 -16.51 -1.05
N THR A 182 9.59 -17.55 -0.21
CA THR A 182 8.86 -18.80 -0.47
C THR A 182 7.36 -18.54 -0.51
N LEU A 183 6.81 -17.83 0.48
CA LEU A 183 5.39 -17.47 0.52
C LEU A 183 4.94 -16.71 -0.73
N LEU A 184 5.72 -15.72 -1.18
CA LEU A 184 5.43 -14.96 -2.40
C LEU A 184 5.44 -15.85 -3.65
N TYR A 185 6.35 -16.82 -3.72
CA TYR A 185 6.40 -17.76 -4.84
C TYR A 185 5.20 -18.72 -4.83
N ASP A 186 4.91 -19.31 -3.67
CA ASP A 186 3.81 -20.29 -3.51
C ASP A 186 2.45 -19.64 -3.80
N ASN A 187 2.29 -18.35 -3.49
CA ASN A 187 1.09 -17.56 -3.80
C ASN A 187 1.13 -16.91 -5.20
N GLN A 188 2.04 -17.33 -6.08
CA GLN A 188 2.16 -16.86 -7.46
C GLN A 188 2.35 -15.34 -7.61
N PHE A 189 3.02 -14.69 -6.65
CA PHE A 189 3.45 -13.29 -6.76
C PHE A 189 4.84 -13.14 -7.40
N LEU A 190 5.56 -14.25 -7.58
CA LEU A 190 6.86 -14.31 -8.25
C LEU A 190 6.79 -15.30 -9.41
N GLU A 191 7.36 -14.93 -10.56
CA GLU A 191 7.53 -15.84 -11.71
C GLU A 191 8.69 -16.81 -11.47
N LYS A 192 9.73 -16.35 -10.76
CA LYS A 192 10.95 -17.13 -10.53
C LYS A 192 11.46 -16.95 -9.11
N ASN A 193 11.89 -18.06 -8.50
CA ASN A 193 12.52 -18.12 -7.19
C ASN A 193 13.53 -19.28 -7.18
N GLU A 194 14.70 -19.06 -7.78
CA GLU A 194 15.74 -20.08 -7.92
C GLU A 194 16.95 -19.78 -7.04
N LEU A 195 17.54 -20.82 -6.48
CA LEU A 195 18.74 -20.73 -5.65
C LEU A 195 19.93 -21.31 -6.41
N PHE A 196 20.85 -20.44 -6.79
CA PHE A 196 22.13 -20.83 -7.39
C PHE A 196 23.18 -20.95 -6.31
N SER A 197 23.81 -22.12 -6.21
CA SER A 197 24.91 -22.36 -5.27
C SER A 197 26.10 -23.01 -5.97
N GLY A 198 27.28 -22.51 -5.69
CA GLY A 198 28.56 -23.08 -6.10
C GLY A 198 29.59 -23.02 -4.97
N TYR A 199 30.81 -23.47 -5.23
CA TYR A 199 31.86 -23.69 -4.20
C TYR A 199 32.19 -22.48 -3.31
N LYS A 200 31.78 -21.25 -3.64
CA LYS A 200 31.95 -20.03 -2.80
C LYS A 200 30.82 -19.01 -2.92
N PHE A 201 29.67 -19.36 -3.49
CA PHE A 201 28.57 -18.41 -3.62
C PHE A 201 27.23 -19.10 -3.48
N LYS A 202 26.28 -18.38 -2.88
CA LYS A 202 24.88 -18.76 -2.77
C LYS A 202 24.05 -17.53 -3.08
N LYS A 203 23.45 -17.48 -4.27
CA LYS A 203 22.65 -16.36 -4.75
C LYS A 203 21.25 -16.83 -5.08
N ARG A 204 20.25 -16.07 -4.61
CA ARG A 204 18.86 -16.29 -4.99
C ARG A 204 18.52 -15.35 -6.14
N VAL A 205 17.84 -15.89 -7.14
CA VAL A 205 17.35 -15.18 -8.32
C VAL A 205 15.84 -15.10 -8.20
N VAL A 206 15.32 -13.87 -8.20
CA VAL A 206 13.89 -13.59 -8.11
C VAL A 206 13.45 -12.75 -9.30
N ILE A 207 12.30 -13.10 -9.88
CA ILE A 207 11.57 -12.28 -10.85
C ILE A 207 10.14 -12.12 -10.35
N THR A 208 9.67 -10.87 -10.26
CA THR A 208 8.30 -10.57 -9.80
C THR A 208 7.26 -10.85 -10.89
N LYS A 209 6.04 -11.16 -10.49
CA LYS A 209 4.91 -11.26 -11.43
C LYS A 209 4.49 -9.89 -11.95
N LYS A 210 4.13 -9.83 -13.24
CA LYS A 210 3.44 -8.67 -13.82
C LYS A 210 1.93 -8.83 -13.66
N PHE A 211 1.24 -7.73 -13.35
CA PHE A 211 -0.22 -7.70 -13.26
C PHE A 211 -0.75 -6.94 -14.47
N ASP A 212 -1.33 -7.67 -15.42
CA ASP A 212 -1.96 -7.08 -16.59
C ASP A 212 -3.33 -6.53 -16.21
N ARG A 213 -3.47 -5.21 -16.16
CA ARG A 213 -4.75 -4.55 -15.91
C ARG A 213 -5.35 -4.04 -17.22
N LYS A 214 -6.63 -4.32 -17.46
CA LYS A 214 -7.36 -3.73 -18.59
C LYS A 214 -7.47 -2.22 -18.41
N PRO A 215 -7.09 -1.38 -19.39
CA PRO A 215 -7.17 0.08 -19.27
C PRO A 215 -8.57 0.53 -18.86
N ILE A 216 -8.66 1.57 -18.03
CA ILE A 216 -9.94 2.22 -17.73
C ILE A 216 -10.45 2.82 -19.05
N GLU A 217 -11.53 2.25 -19.60
CA GLU A 217 -12.20 2.81 -20.76
C GLU A 217 -12.67 4.23 -20.41
N LYS A 218 -12.05 5.23 -21.03
CA LYS A 218 -12.58 6.59 -20.99
C LYS A 218 -13.90 6.56 -21.74
N LYS A 219 -15.03 6.46 -21.02
CA LYS A 219 -16.32 6.78 -21.62
C LYS A 219 -16.21 8.19 -22.18
N GLY A 220 -16.28 8.30 -23.50
CA GLY A 220 -16.27 9.56 -24.21
C GLY A 220 -17.34 10.46 -23.60
N LYS A 221 -16.96 11.70 -23.30
CA LYS A 221 -17.94 12.76 -23.17
C LYS A 221 -18.46 13.02 -24.58
N GLU A 222 -19.60 12.44 -24.92
CA GLU A 222 -20.48 12.99 -25.96
C GLU A 222 -21.29 14.14 -25.37
#